data_AF-A0A4R3YL27-F1
#
_entry.id   AF-A0A4R3YL27-F1
#
_cell.length_a   1.000
_cell.length_b   1.000
_cell.length_c   1.000
_cell.angle_alpha   90.00
_cell.angle_beta   90.00
_cell.angle_gamma   90.00
#
_symmetry.space_group_name_H-M   'P 1'
#
loop_
_entity.id
_entity.type
_entity.pdbx_description
1 polymer ?
#
loop_
_entity_poly.entity_id
_entity_poly.type
_entity_poly.pdbx_seq_one_letter_code
_entity_poly.pdbx_strand_id
1 'polypeptide(L)'
;MTEKEAVEIAKPIVKQVVDALSKRRYQDICHYAKLYQISQQTLQETIEEYLTLNGLPYIDAFDVPCDLSSNDDYQQLDCVVYNDGSGFTLDYALTTDSNFNDLTLQMEFIWTEEDIIEARILDVHVL
;
A
#
# COMPACT_ATOMS: atom_id res chain seq x y z
N MET A 1 1.95 13.21 16.47
CA MET A 1 1.19 12.12 15.85
C MET A 1 1.85 10.81 16.24
N THR A 2 1.07 9.82 16.63
CA THR A 2 1.52 8.45 16.88
C THR A 2 1.34 7.61 15.61
N GLU A 3 2.04 6.47 15.51
CA GLU A 3 1.85 5.51 14.40
C GLU A 3 0.39 5.06 14.28
N LYS A 4 -0.28 4.83 15.41
CA LYS A 4 -1.71 4.49 15.44
C LYS A 4 -2.59 5.57 14.81
N GLU A 5 -2.33 6.84 15.12
CA GLU A 5 -3.08 7.96 14.52
C GLU A 5 -2.80 8.07 13.01
N ALA A 6 -1.54 7.87 12.60
CA ALA A 6 -1.14 7.88 11.19
C ALA A 6 -1.82 6.77 10.39
N VAL A 7 -1.88 5.55 10.94
CA VAL A 7 -2.58 4.41 10.33
C VAL A 7 -4.06 4.71 10.14
N GLU A 8 -4.75 5.27 11.16
CA GLU A 8 -6.17 5.61 11.03
C GLU A 8 -6.42 6.68 9.94
N ILE A 9 -5.50 7.64 9.78
CA ILE A 9 -5.56 8.65 8.71
C ILE A 9 -5.34 8.01 7.33
N ALA A 10 -4.37 7.11 7.20
CA ALA A 10 -3.98 6.51 5.92
C ALA A 10 -4.96 5.44 5.43
N LYS A 11 -5.53 4.66 6.36
CA LYS A 11 -6.39 3.51 6.07
C LYS A 11 -7.44 3.72 4.96
N PRO A 12 -8.24 4.79 4.94
CA PRO A 12 -9.20 4.99 3.86
C PRO A 12 -8.55 5.16 2.48
N ILE A 13 -7.37 5.78 2.40
CA ILE A 13 -6.65 5.99 1.14
C ILE A 13 -5.99 4.68 0.69
N VAL A 14 -5.27 4.01 1.61
CA VAL A 14 -4.66 2.70 1.35
C VAL A 14 -5.72 1.71 0.86
N LYS A 15 -6.88 1.68 1.51
CA LYS A 15 -8.02 0.87 1.08
C LYS A 15 -8.42 1.13 -0.37
N GLN A 16 -8.55 2.39 -0.79
CA GLN A 16 -8.92 2.72 -2.16
C GLN A 16 -7.86 2.28 -3.17
N VAL A 17 -6.58 2.44 -2.84
CA VAL A 17 -5.48 1.99 -3.70
C VAL A 17 -5.49 0.46 -3.82
N VAL A 18 -5.52 -0.28 -2.71
CA VAL A 18 -5.53 -1.75 -2.70
C VAL A 18 -6.79 -2.32 -3.36
N ASP A 19 -7.96 -1.71 -3.15
CA ASP A 19 -9.19 -2.10 -3.84
C ASP A 19 -9.17 -1.80 -5.35
N ALA A 20 -8.36 -0.83 -5.80
CA ALA A 20 -8.12 -0.61 -7.22
C ALA A 20 -7.16 -1.67 -7.79
N LEU A 21 -6.07 -1.99 -7.06
CA LEU A 21 -5.12 -3.03 -7.42
C LEU A 21 -5.78 -4.41 -7.55
N SER A 22 -6.57 -4.83 -6.56
CA SER A 22 -7.31 -6.11 -6.58
C SER A 22 -8.26 -6.24 -7.78
N LYS A 23 -8.77 -5.11 -8.28
CA LYS A 23 -9.66 -5.04 -9.45
C LYS A 23 -8.92 -4.74 -10.76
N ARG A 24 -7.58 -4.68 -10.74
CA ARG A 24 -6.72 -4.32 -11.87
C ARG A 24 -7.09 -2.97 -12.52
N ARG A 25 -7.59 -2.03 -11.70
CA ARG A 25 -7.97 -0.67 -12.12
C ARG A 25 -6.80 0.29 -11.94
N TYR A 26 -5.65 -0.02 -12.55
CA TYR A 26 -4.41 0.74 -12.38
C TYR A 26 -4.56 2.22 -12.76
N GLN A 27 -5.36 2.52 -13.78
CA GLN A 27 -5.66 3.87 -14.22
C GLN A 27 -6.45 4.71 -13.20
N ASP A 28 -7.16 4.07 -12.27
CA ASP A 28 -7.96 4.78 -11.26
C ASP A 28 -7.09 5.21 -10.06
N ILE A 29 -5.88 4.67 -9.91
CA ILE A 29 -5.04 4.83 -8.72
C ILE A 29 -4.64 6.30 -8.50
N CYS A 30 -4.39 7.03 -9.59
CA CYS A 30 -4.02 8.45 -9.54
C CYS A 30 -5.13 9.36 -8.96
N HIS A 31 -6.38 8.88 -8.88
CA HIS A 31 -7.46 9.59 -8.19
C HIS A 31 -7.35 9.53 -6.66
N TYR A 32 -6.59 8.56 -6.12
CA TYR A 32 -6.48 8.32 -4.67
C TYR A 32 -5.10 8.69 -4.12
N ALA A 33 -4.04 8.45 -4.90
CA ALA A 33 -2.67 8.74 -4.50
C ALA A 33 -1.81 9.14 -5.71
N LYS A 34 -0.89 10.07 -5.48
CA LYS A 34 0.04 10.53 -6.51
C LYS A 34 1.12 9.49 -6.73
N LEU A 35 1.37 9.14 -7.99
CA LEU A 35 2.54 8.34 -8.37
C LEU A 35 3.79 9.23 -8.28
N TYR A 36 4.67 8.97 -7.32
CA TYR A 36 5.77 9.88 -6.99
C TYR A 36 7.13 9.40 -7.50
N GLN A 37 7.53 8.17 -7.18
CA GLN A 37 8.80 7.59 -7.63
C GLN A 37 8.64 6.53 -8.72
N ILE A 38 7.44 5.97 -8.88
CA ILE A 38 7.10 5.01 -9.93
C ILE A 38 6.11 5.59 -10.93
N SER A 39 6.10 5.06 -12.15
CA SER A 39 5.07 5.35 -13.14
C SER A 39 3.90 4.37 -13.02
N GLN A 40 2.74 4.71 -13.62
CA GLN A 40 1.59 3.79 -13.66
C GLN A 40 1.94 2.50 -14.39
N GLN A 41 2.72 2.61 -15.47
CA GLN A 41 3.20 1.47 -16.24
C GLN A 41 4.09 0.57 -15.37
N THR A 42 5.07 1.16 -14.66
CA THR A 42 5.95 0.42 -13.75
C THR A 42 5.17 -0.29 -12.65
N LEU A 43 4.22 0.40 -12.00
CA LEU A 43 3.35 -0.19 -10.98
C LEU A 43 2.61 -1.42 -11.51
N GLN A 44 2.00 -1.28 -12.70
CA GLN A 44 1.25 -2.35 -13.34
C GLN A 44 2.17 -3.52 -13.74
N GLU A 45 3.28 -3.22 -14.41
CA GLU A 45 4.24 -4.24 -14.87
C GLU A 45 4.79 -5.05 -13.70
N THR A 46 5.24 -4.39 -12.62
CA THR A 46 5.77 -5.08 -11.44
C THR A 46 4.75 -6.04 -10.82
N ILE A 47 3.51 -5.59 -10.63
CA ILE A 47 2.46 -6.42 -10.02
C ILE A 47 2.10 -7.59 -10.95
N GLU A 48 1.86 -7.31 -12.23
CA GLU A 48 1.43 -8.35 -13.18
C GLU A 48 2.54 -9.38 -13.46
N GLU A 49 3.80 -8.94 -13.53
CA GLU A 49 4.95 -9.83 -13.67
C GLU A 49 5.09 -10.71 -12.42
N TYR A 50 5.02 -10.13 -11.22
CA TYR A 50 5.08 -10.91 -9.97
C TYR A 50 3.95 -11.95 -9.89
N LEU A 51 2.71 -11.54 -10.15
CA LEU A 51 1.56 -12.46 -10.14
C LEU A 51 1.77 -13.61 -11.14
N THR A 52 2.24 -13.30 -12.34
CA THR A 52 2.48 -14.29 -13.39
C THR A 52 3.60 -15.26 -13.02
N LEU A 53 4.75 -14.75 -12.54
CA LEU A 53 5.91 -15.57 -12.18
C LEU A 53 5.63 -16.50 -10.99
N ASN A 54 4.77 -16.08 -10.07
CA ASN A 54 4.40 -16.85 -8.88
C ASN A 54 3.11 -17.65 -9.03
N GLY A 55 2.45 -17.60 -10.19
CA GLY A 55 1.20 -18.33 -10.44
C GLY A 55 0.02 -17.83 -9.57
N LEU A 56 0.06 -16.57 -9.14
CA LEU A 56 -0.97 -15.94 -8.32
C LEU A 56 -2.03 -15.28 -9.22
N PRO A 57 -3.33 -15.50 -8.97
CA PRO A 57 -4.38 -15.00 -9.86
C PRO A 57 -4.68 -13.51 -9.68
N TYR A 58 -4.52 -12.97 -8.48
CA TYR A 58 -4.90 -11.61 -8.10
C TYR A 58 -4.25 -11.16 -6.78
N ILE A 59 -4.44 -9.88 -6.48
CA ILE A 59 -4.25 -9.30 -5.16
C ILE A 59 -5.60 -9.23 -4.46
N ASP A 60 -5.64 -9.55 -3.17
CA ASP A 60 -6.83 -9.43 -2.35
C ASP A 60 -7.27 -7.97 -2.17
N ALA A 61 -8.57 -7.77 -1.96
CA ALA A 61 -9.10 -6.46 -1.56
C ALA A 61 -8.68 -6.15 -0.11
N PHE A 62 -8.68 -4.87 0.25
CA PHE A 62 -8.10 -4.40 1.51
C PHE A 62 -8.69 -5.07 2.77
N ASP A 63 -9.99 -5.34 2.78
CA ASP A 63 -10.70 -5.90 3.94
C ASP A 63 -10.77 -7.44 3.95
N VAL A 64 -10.08 -8.11 3.03
CA VAL A 64 -9.96 -9.58 3.09
C VAL A 64 -9.12 -9.92 4.32
N PRO A 65 -9.66 -10.71 5.28
CA PRO A 65 -8.90 -11.08 6.46
C PRO A 65 -7.64 -11.84 6.05
N CYS A 66 -6.48 -11.42 6.52
CA CYS A 66 -5.24 -12.17 6.36
C CYS A 66 -5.06 -13.12 7.55
N ASP A 67 -4.64 -14.36 7.30
CA ASP A 67 -4.27 -15.27 8.37
C ASP A 67 -2.91 -14.89 8.99
N LEU A 68 -2.96 -14.07 10.04
CA LEU A 68 -1.78 -13.64 10.82
C LEU A 68 -1.27 -14.73 11.78
N SER A 69 -1.94 -15.89 11.89
CA SER A 69 -1.69 -16.87 12.96
C SER A 69 -0.31 -17.52 12.96
N SER A 70 0.47 -17.33 11.90
CA SER A 70 1.79 -17.94 11.72
C SER A 70 2.97 -17.01 12.04
N ASN A 71 2.74 -15.71 12.27
CA ASN A 71 3.82 -14.76 12.53
C ASN A 71 3.36 -13.60 13.44
N ASP A 72 3.63 -13.72 14.74
CA ASP A 72 3.22 -12.75 15.77
C ASP A 72 3.82 -11.34 15.58
N ASP A 73 4.94 -11.23 14.85
CA ASP A 73 5.63 -9.95 14.60
C ASP A 73 5.20 -9.29 13.28
N TYR A 74 4.42 -9.98 12.45
CA TYR A 74 4.06 -9.47 11.13
C TYR A 74 2.84 -8.55 11.19
N GLN A 75 2.98 -7.34 10.68
CA GLN A 75 1.89 -6.39 10.52
C GLN A 75 1.61 -6.18 9.03
N GLN A 76 0.35 -6.36 8.63
CA GLN A 76 -0.05 -6.09 7.24
C GLN A 76 0.06 -4.59 6.90
N LEU A 77 0.03 -3.74 7.92
CA LEU A 77 0.20 -2.29 7.85
C LEU A 77 1.32 -1.92 8.81
N ASP A 78 2.50 -1.63 8.29
CA ASP A 78 3.62 -1.09 9.07
C ASP A 78 3.76 0.41 8.79
N CYS A 79 3.97 1.22 9.81
CA CYS A 79 3.95 2.67 9.71
C CYS A 79 5.09 3.32 10.49
N VAL A 80 5.78 4.27 9.85
CA VAL A 80 6.88 5.01 10.46
C VAL A 80 6.59 6.50 10.37
N VAL A 81 6.38 7.15 11.53
CA VAL A 81 6.13 8.59 11.61
C VAL A 81 7.43 9.38 11.59
N TYR A 82 7.49 10.46 10.82
CA TYR A 82 8.68 11.30 10.76
C TYR A 82 8.85 12.17 11.99
N ASN A 83 10.09 12.28 12.46
CA ASN A 83 10.44 13.04 13.65
C ASN A 83 10.22 14.56 13.51
N ASP A 84 10.22 15.08 12.29
CA ASP A 84 9.99 16.50 12.00
C ASP A 84 8.51 16.87 11.88
N GLY A 85 7.61 15.89 11.98
CA GLY A 85 6.17 16.09 11.88
C GLY A 85 5.68 16.36 10.45
N SER A 86 6.54 16.26 9.43
CA SER A 86 6.17 16.52 8.03
C SER A 86 5.23 15.47 7.44
N GLY A 87 5.17 14.28 8.04
CA GLY A 87 4.40 13.17 7.51
C GLY A 87 4.79 11.82 8.10
N PHE A 88 4.55 10.78 7.33
CA PHE A 88 4.89 9.40 7.67
C PHE A 88 4.98 8.52 6.40
N THR A 89 5.70 7.41 6.49
CA THR A 89 5.61 6.31 5.52
C THR A 89 4.74 5.18 6.05
N LEU A 90 4.24 4.38 5.11
CA LEU A 90 3.48 3.18 5.41
C LEU A 90 3.76 2.13 4.35
N ASP A 91 4.00 0.91 4.82
CA ASP A 91 4.11 -0.29 4.01
C ASP A 91 2.86 -1.15 4.20
N TYR A 92 2.26 -1.58 3.09
CA TYR A 92 1.12 -2.49 3.09
C TYR A 92 1.51 -3.81 2.42
N ALA A 93 1.54 -4.88 3.21
CA ALA A 93 1.76 -6.23 2.71
C ALA A 93 0.56 -6.71 1.90
N LEU A 94 0.77 -6.93 0.60
CA LEU A 94 -0.26 -7.44 -0.29
C LEU A 94 -0.45 -8.95 -0.05
N THR A 95 -1.67 -9.40 -0.31
CA THR A 95 -2.10 -10.78 -0.02
C THR A 95 -2.81 -11.37 -1.22
N THR A 96 -2.87 -12.69 -1.27
CA THR A 96 -3.64 -13.46 -2.25
C THR A 96 -4.31 -14.62 -1.53
N ASP A 97 -5.61 -14.79 -1.70
CA ASP A 97 -6.37 -15.87 -1.04
C ASP A 97 -6.21 -15.86 0.48
N SER A 98 -6.20 -14.68 1.10
CA SER A 98 -6.02 -14.48 2.54
C SER A 98 -4.64 -14.87 3.09
N ASN A 99 -3.67 -15.11 2.20
CA ASN A 99 -2.29 -15.46 2.54
C ASN A 99 -1.32 -14.36 2.11
N PHE A 100 -0.21 -14.24 2.85
CA PHE A 100 0.89 -13.35 2.46
C PHE A 100 1.47 -13.75 1.11
N ASN A 101 1.80 -12.73 0.33
CA ASN A 101 2.78 -12.82 -0.73
C ASN A 101 3.90 -11.81 -0.44
N ASP A 102 4.94 -11.83 -1.27
CA ASP A 102 6.14 -11.02 -1.02
C ASP A 102 5.98 -9.58 -1.53
N LEU A 103 4.89 -9.23 -2.21
CA LEU A 103 4.67 -7.87 -2.70
C LEU A 103 4.26 -6.93 -1.57
N THR A 104 4.96 -5.81 -1.50
CA THR A 104 4.69 -4.71 -0.56
C THR A 104 4.40 -3.44 -1.34
N LEU A 105 3.29 -2.77 -0.99
CA LEU A 105 2.96 -1.44 -1.45
C LEU A 105 3.53 -0.42 -0.47
N GLN A 106 4.44 0.44 -0.95
CA GLN A 106 5.04 1.49 -0.15
C GLN A 106 4.42 2.85 -0.48
N MET A 107 3.92 3.52 0.55
CA MET A 107 3.27 4.82 0.46
C MET A 107 3.90 5.84 1.41
N GLU A 108 3.82 7.11 1.02
CA GLU A 108 4.20 8.27 1.82
C GLU A 108 3.00 9.20 1.95
N PHE A 109 2.82 9.77 3.14
CA PHE A 109 1.77 10.72 3.44
C PHE A 109 2.40 11.99 4.02
N ILE A 110 2.32 13.09 3.28
CA ILE A 110 2.96 14.37 3.64
C ILE A 110 1.90 15.44 3.91
N TRP A 111 2.09 16.21 4.98
CA TRP A 111 1.30 17.40 5.24
C TRP A 111 1.72 18.54 4.31
N THR A 112 0.76 19.12 3.60
CA THR A 112 0.98 20.35 2.83
C THR A 112 0.92 21.58 3.74
N GLU A 113 1.31 22.74 3.20
CA GLU A 113 1.19 24.03 3.91
C GLU A 113 -0.26 24.39 4.29
N GLU A 114 -1.25 23.71 3.71
CA GLU A 114 -2.69 23.91 3.98
C GLU A 114 -3.26 22.88 4.98
N ASP A 115 -2.42 22.14 5.71
CA ASP A 115 -2.81 21.04 6.60
C ASP A 115 -3.61 19.92 5.89
N ILE A 116 -3.43 19.78 4.57
CA ILE A 116 -4.00 18.69 3.77
C ILE A 116 -2.96 17.59 3.67
N ILE A 117 -3.39 16.33 3.78
CA ILE A 117 -2.51 15.19 3.58
C ILE A 117 -2.45 14.80 2.10
N GLU A 118 -1.26 14.86 1.50
CA GLU A 118 -1.00 14.33 0.16
C GLU A 118 -0.50 12.89 0.29
N ALA A 119 -1.23 11.94 -0.29
CA ALA A 119 -0.81 10.55 -0.38
C ALA A 119 0.00 10.31 -1.65
N ARG A 120 1.12 9.62 -1.52
CA ARG A 120 2.07 9.30 -2.58
C ARG A 120 2.36 7.82 -2.59
N ILE A 121 2.36 7.22 -3.76
CA ILE A 121 2.92 5.89 -3.96
C ILE A 121 4.40 6.08 -4.29
N LEU A 122 5.24 5.51 -3.44
CA LEU A 122 6.68 5.49 -3.64
C LEU A 122 7.02 4.31 -4.53
N ASP A 123 6.60 3.10 -4.15
CA ASP A 123 7.05 1.89 -4.81
C ASP A 123 6.08 0.71 -4.62
N VAL A 124 6.26 -0.31 -5.45
CA VAL A 124 5.80 -1.68 -5.16
C VAL A 124 6.99 -2.60 -5.39
N HIS A 125 7.38 -3.36 -4.37
CA HIS A 125 8.55 -4.23 -4.44
C HIS A 125 8.33 -5.55 -3.71
N VAL A 126 9.26 -6.47 -3.93
CA VAL A 126 9.32 -7.79 -3.28
C VAL A 126 10.23 -7.69 -2.06
N LEU A 127 9.76 -8.12 -0.88
CA LEU A 127 10.56 -8.23 0.34
C LEU A 127 11.24 -9.61 0.50
#